data_AF-A0A1H3XQV0-F1
#
_entry.id   AF-A0A1H3XQV0-F1
#
_cell.length_a   1.000
_cell.length_b   1.000
_cell.length_c   1.000
_cell.angle_alpha   90.00
_cell.angle_beta   90.00
_cell.angle_gamma   90.00
#
_symmetry.space_group_name_H-M   'P 1'
#
loop_
_entity.id
_entity.type
_entity.pdbx_description
1 polymer ?
#
loop_
_entity_poly.entity_id
_entity_poly.type
_entity_poly.pdbx_seq_one_letter_code
_entity_poly.pdbx_strand_id
1 'polypeptide(L)'
;MARVASTKIDVLDLEYVIEYLLVFIFSRRAFSCDTTITKGKNRVRLLQAALTLEKVMLELREQEYLDTVDRVCVDIEGVMVATLGTAKIQQLRTAIRQKRYKNNGFNRALEEYQSTKSLLERKFINDY
;
A
#
# COMPACT_ATOMS: atom_id res chain seq x y z
N MET A 1 17.66 -12.59 19.97
CA MET A 1 16.29 -12.65 19.42
C MET A 1 16.29 -11.98 18.06
N ALA A 2 16.01 -12.71 16.98
CA ALA A 2 15.86 -12.11 15.66
C ALA A 2 14.63 -11.19 15.68
N ARG A 3 14.80 -9.90 15.41
CA ARG A 3 13.65 -8.97 15.25
C ARG A 3 12.74 -9.55 14.18
N VAL A 4 11.50 -9.88 14.55
CA VAL A 4 10.47 -10.25 13.57
C VAL A 4 10.35 -9.09 12.60
N ALA A 5 10.65 -9.34 11.33
CA ALA A 5 10.53 -8.32 10.30
C ALA A 5 9.06 -7.93 10.18
N SER A 6 8.73 -6.69 10.53
CA SER A 6 7.37 -6.18 10.42
C SER A 6 6.92 -6.22 8.96
N THR A 7 5.73 -6.76 8.73
CA THR A 7 5.05 -6.80 7.42
C THR A 7 4.20 -5.55 7.18
N LYS A 8 4.08 -4.67 8.19
CA LYS A 8 3.24 -3.48 8.16
C LYS A 8 3.58 -2.59 6.96
N ILE A 9 2.55 -2.26 6.17
CA ILE A 9 2.64 -1.30 5.08
C ILE A 9 2.23 0.08 5.60
N ASP A 10 3.07 1.07 5.31
CA ASP A 10 2.78 2.48 5.57
C ASP A 10 2.22 3.14 4.31
N VAL A 11 1.44 4.21 4.48
CA VAL A 11 0.89 5.01 3.37
C VAL A 11 1.99 5.48 2.40
N LEU A 12 3.16 5.82 2.94
CA LEU A 12 4.36 6.20 2.18
C LEU A 12 4.86 5.12 1.20
N ASP A 13 4.61 3.83 1.50
CA ASP A 13 4.99 2.71 0.64
C ASP A 13 3.84 2.25 -0.26
N LEU A 14 2.60 2.69 0.00
CA LEU A 14 1.39 2.07 -0.51
C LEU A 14 1.30 2.02 -2.03
N GLU A 15 1.43 3.17 -2.71
CA GLU A 15 1.33 3.27 -4.17
C GLU A 15 2.38 2.39 -4.86
N TYR A 16 3.62 2.41 -4.37
CA TYR A 16 4.72 1.62 -4.92
C TYR A 16 4.54 0.11 -4.69
N VAL A 17 3.99 -0.28 -3.54
CA VAL A 17 3.66 -1.69 -3.26
C VAL A 17 2.58 -2.16 -4.23
N ILE A 18 1.50 -1.39 -4.39
CA ILE A 18 0.40 -1.74 -5.30
C ILE A 18 0.92 -1.87 -6.73
N GLU A 19 1.67 -0.87 -7.22
CA GLU A 19 2.27 -0.89 -8.56
C GLU A 19 3.13 -2.15 -8.76
N TYR A 20 4.03 -2.44 -7.81
CA TYR A 20 4.88 -3.61 -7.89
C TYR A 20 4.07 -4.91 -7.92
N LEU A 21 3.10 -5.08 -7.02
CA LEU A 21 2.30 -6.29 -6.94
C LEU A 21 1.45 -6.49 -8.19
N LEU A 22 0.93 -5.41 -8.79
CA LEU A 22 0.22 -5.47 -10.06
C LEU A 22 1.15 -5.95 -11.18
N VAL A 23 2.31 -5.31 -11.35
CA VAL A 23 3.32 -5.73 -12.34
C VAL A 23 3.73 -7.18 -12.11
N PHE A 24 3.93 -7.58 -10.86
CA PHE A 24 4.31 -8.94 -10.50
C PHE A 24 3.23 -9.94 -10.90
N ILE A 25 1.96 -9.72 -10.53
CA ILE A 25 0.83 -10.62 -10.85
C ILE A 25 0.64 -10.81 -12.35
N PHE A 26 0.86 -9.76 -13.14
CA PHE A 26 0.70 -9.82 -14.61
C PHE A 26 2.00 -10.18 -15.34
N SER A 27 3.12 -10.36 -14.62
CA SER A 27 4.38 -10.79 -15.22
C SER A 27 4.33 -12.26 -15.64
N ARG A 28 5.02 -12.59 -16.74
CA ARG A 28 5.21 -13.99 -17.18
C ARG A 28 5.78 -14.89 -16.08
N ARG A 29 6.58 -14.33 -15.17
CA ARG A 29 7.23 -15.05 -14.07
C ARG A 29 6.24 -15.48 -12.97
N ALA A 30 5.14 -14.74 -12.79
CA ALA A 30 4.08 -15.15 -11.86
C ALA A 30 3.28 -16.34 -12.40
N PHE A 31 3.17 -16.50 -13.72
CA PHE A 31 2.51 -17.68 -14.31
C PHE A 31 3.36 -18.94 -14.28
N SER A 32 4.69 -18.80 -14.26
CA SER A 32 5.61 -19.95 -14.16
C SER A 32 5.93 -20.36 -12.73
N CYS A 33 5.76 -19.46 -11.76
CA CYS A 33 5.88 -19.77 -10.35
C CYS A 33 4.47 -19.98 -9.79
N ASP A 34 4.10 -21.19 -9.38
CA ASP A 34 2.84 -21.50 -8.70
C ASP A 34 2.73 -20.75 -7.36
N THR A 35 2.47 -19.46 -7.48
CA THR A 35 2.54 -18.48 -6.40
C THR A 35 1.13 -18.22 -5.94
N THR A 36 0.90 -18.22 -4.64
CA THR A 36 -0.41 -17.91 -4.04
C THR A 36 -0.99 -16.57 -4.53
N ILE A 37 -0.16 -15.68 -5.09
CA ILE A 37 -0.60 -14.41 -5.70
C ILE A 37 -1.43 -14.58 -6.96
N THR A 38 -1.22 -15.64 -7.75
CA THR A 38 -1.97 -15.88 -9.00
C THR A 38 -3.31 -16.57 -8.76
N LYS A 39 -3.56 -17.05 -7.53
CA LYS A 39 -4.88 -17.53 -7.12
C LYS A 39 -5.90 -16.40 -7.24
N GLY A 40 -7.03 -16.66 -7.91
CA GLY A 40 -8.03 -15.64 -8.25
C GLY A 40 -8.46 -14.75 -7.08
N LYS A 41 -8.63 -15.32 -5.88
CA LYS A 41 -9.01 -14.56 -4.67
C LYS A 41 -8.02 -13.46 -4.31
N ASN A 42 -6.72 -13.72 -4.38
CA ASN A 42 -5.69 -12.73 -4.02
C ASN A 42 -5.52 -11.67 -5.11
N ARG A 43 -5.67 -12.07 -6.39
CA ARG A 43 -5.70 -11.12 -7.52
C ARG A 43 -6.86 -10.13 -7.40
N VAL A 44 -8.07 -10.64 -7.13
CA VAL A 44 -9.26 -9.80 -6.95
C VAL A 44 -9.08 -8.85 -5.77
N ARG A 45 -8.56 -9.33 -4.64
CA ARG A 45 -8.28 -8.47 -3.48
C ARG A 45 -7.28 -7.35 -3.79
N LEU A 46 -6.19 -7.65 -4.50
CA LEU A 46 -5.23 -6.62 -4.90
C LEU A 46 -5.89 -5.58 -5.83
N LEU A 47 -6.62 -6.03 -6.84
CA LEU A 47 -7.30 -5.13 -7.78
C LEU A 47 -8.34 -4.27 -7.07
N GLN A 48 -9.08 -4.84 -6.12
CA GLN A 48 -10.07 -4.12 -5.34
C GLN A 48 -9.41 -3.09 -4.42
N ALA A 49 -8.31 -3.43 -3.75
CA ALA A 49 -7.54 -2.48 -2.94
C ALA A 49 -6.99 -1.32 -3.79
N ALA A 50 -6.47 -1.62 -4.99
CA ALA A 50 -6.00 -0.60 -5.93
C ALA A 50 -7.13 0.34 -6.40
N LEU A 51 -8.28 -0.23 -6.77
CA LEU A 51 -9.46 0.55 -7.16
C LEU A 51 -10.01 1.39 -6.01
N THR A 52 -10.04 0.84 -4.79
CA THR A 52 -10.47 1.57 -3.60
C THR A 52 -9.57 2.77 -3.35
N LEU A 53 -8.25 2.61 -3.45
CA LEU A 53 -7.33 3.73 -3.29
C LEU A 53 -7.61 4.84 -4.30
N GLU A 54 -7.71 4.50 -5.59
CA GLU A 54 -8.02 5.49 -6.63
C GLU A 54 -9.35 6.23 -6.38
N LYS A 55 -10.40 5.50 -5.99
CA LYS A 55 -11.71 6.10 -5.69
C LYS A 55 -11.65 7.05 -4.49
N VAL A 56 -11.05 6.60 -3.40
CA VAL A 56 -10.94 7.37 -2.15
C VAL A 56 -10.20 8.68 -2.39
N MET A 57 -9.16 8.65 -3.21
CA MET A 57 -8.39 9.83 -3.58
C MET A 57 -9.18 10.85 -4.40
N LEU A 58 -10.25 10.44 -5.07
CA LEU A 58 -11.10 11.34 -5.85
C LEU A 58 -12.30 11.81 -5.03
N GLU A 59 -12.94 10.89 -4.31
CA GLU A 59 -14.31 11.03 -3.81
C GLU A 59 -14.39 11.35 -2.31
N LEU A 60 -13.47 10.85 -1.49
CA LEU A 60 -13.56 10.97 -0.03
C LEU A 60 -12.71 12.12 0.51
N ARG A 61 -13.10 12.63 1.69
CA ARG A 61 -12.40 13.71 2.38
C ARG A 61 -12.33 13.42 3.88
N GLU A 62 -11.47 14.17 4.57
CA GLU A 62 -11.42 14.20 6.03
C GLU A 62 -11.19 12.81 6.66
N GLN A 63 -11.90 12.49 7.75
CA GLN A 63 -11.67 11.27 8.51
C GLN A 63 -11.98 10.01 7.68
N GLU A 64 -13.02 10.06 6.84
CA GLU A 64 -13.39 8.94 5.98
C GLU A 64 -12.28 8.59 4.99
N TYR A 65 -11.59 9.61 4.47
CA TYR A 65 -10.41 9.42 3.64
C TYR A 65 -9.29 8.70 4.42
N LEU A 66 -8.94 9.19 5.62
CA LEU A 66 -7.85 8.62 6.43
C LEU A 66 -8.13 7.15 6.78
N ASP A 67 -9.33 6.86 7.30
CA ASP A 67 -9.74 5.52 7.71
C ASP A 67 -9.71 4.53 6.53
N THR A 68 -10.12 5.00 5.35
CA THR A 68 -10.15 4.13 4.17
C THR A 68 -8.73 3.87 3.65
N VAL A 69 -7.85 4.87 3.62
CA VAL A 69 -6.44 4.67 3.23
C VAL A 69 -5.73 3.73 4.20
N ASP A 70 -5.96 3.85 5.51
CA ASP A 70 -5.38 2.95 6.51
C ASP A 70 -5.88 1.52 6.34
N ARG A 71 -7.16 1.35 6.01
CA ARG A 71 -7.72 0.04 5.68
C ARG A 71 -7.09 -0.58 4.43
N VAL A 72 -6.85 0.22 3.39
CA VAL A 72 -6.17 -0.26 2.17
C VAL A 72 -4.74 -0.72 2.50
N CYS A 73 -4.02 -0.02 3.39
CA CYS A 73 -2.70 -0.47 3.84
C CYS A 73 -2.76 -1.87 4.49
N VAL A 74 -3.75 -2.11 5.34
CA VAL A 74 -3.96 -3.42 6.00
C VAL A 74 -4.33 -4.50 4.98
N ASP A 75 -5.21 -4.19 4.02
CA ASP A 75 -5.63 -5.15 2.98
C ASP A 75 -4.45 -5.58 2.10
N ILE A 76 -3.60 -4.61 1.71
CA ILE A 76 -2.39 -4.87 0.92
C ILE A 76 -1.36 -5.67 1.71
N GLU A 77 -1.16 -5.38 3.00
CA GLU A 77 -0.33 -6.19 3.88
C GLU A 77 -0.84 -7.64 3.91
N GLY A 78 -2.14 -7.85 4.07
CA GLY A 78 -2.76 -9.18 4.07
C GLY A 78 -2.52 -9.93 2.76
N VAL A 79 -2.63 -9.25 1.60
CA VAL A 79 -2.28 -9.83 0.30
C VAL A 79 -0.80 -10.19 0.25
N MET A 80 0.10 -9.30 0.67
CA MET A 80 1.53 -9.56 0.66
C MET A 80 1.90 -10.77 1.51
N VAL A 81 1.41 -10.86 2.74
CA VAL A 81 1.71 -11.99 3.65
C VAL A 81 1.14 -13.31 3.10
N ALA A 82 -0.06 -13.28 2.51
CA ALA A 82 -0.66 -14.48 1.93
C ALA A 82 0.04 -14.99 0.67
N THR A 83 0.83 -14.13 0.01
CA THR A 83 1.31 -14.36 -1.36
C THR A 83 2.83 -14.38 -1.48
N LEU A 84 3.52 -13.73 -0.55
CA LEU A 84 4.96 -13.60 -0.48
C LEU A 84 5.45 -14.10 0.88
N GLY A 85 6.50 -14.92 0.88
CA GLY A 85 7.22 -15.20 2.12
C GLY A 85 7.94 -13.95 2.65
N THR A 86 8.23 -13.94 3.95
CA THR A 86 8.89 -12.82 4.65
C THR A 86 10.17 -12.32 3.98
N ALA A 87 10.99 -13.24 3.43
CA ALA A 87 12.20 -12.89 2.68
C ALA A 87 11.91 -12.06 1.42
N LYS A 88 10.87 -12.41 0.65
CA LYS A 88 10.44 -11.66 -0.54
C LYS A 88 9.82 -10.32 -0.17
N ILE A 89 9.08 -10.26 0.94
CA ILE A 89 8.56 -9.00 1.49
C ILE A 89 9.71 -8.05 1.79
N GLN A 90 10.78 -8.51 2.44
CA GLN A 90 11.91 -7.66 2.77
C GLN A 90 12.66 -7.16 1.52
N GLN A 91 12.81 -8.01 0.50
CA GLN A 91 13.38 -7.62 -0.79
C GLN A 91 12.53 -6.56 -1.49
N LEU A 92 11.20 -6.73 -1.49
CA LEU A 92 10.26 -5.76 -2.03
C LEU A 92 10.40 -4.40 -1.33
N ARG A 93 10.41 -4.36 0.01
CA ARG A 93 10.56 -3.10 0.77
C ARG A 93 11.88 -2.40 0.45
N THR A 94 12.95 -3.18 0.30
CA THR A 94 14.26 -2.63 -0.07
C THR A 94 14.22 -2.01 -1.47
N ALA A 95 13.62 -2.72 -2.44
CA ALA A 95 13.46 -2.22 -3.80
C ALA A 95 12.59 -0.94 -3.85
N ILE A 96 11.50 -0.90 -3.09
CA ILE A 96 10.61 0.27 -3.01
C ILE A 96 11.34 1.48 -2.42
N ARG A 97 12.07 1.29 -1.31
CA ARG A 97 12.88 2.36 -0.70
C ARG A 97 13.92 2.90 -1.68
N GLN A 98 14.58 2.02 -2.43
CA GLN A 98 15.55 2.42 -3.46
C GLN A 98 14.87 3.17 -4.61
N LYS A 99 13.69 2.72 -5.07
CA LYS A 99 12.91 3.40 -6.11
C LYS A 99 12.49 4.80 -5.66
N ARG A 100 12.01 4.94 -4.42
CA ARG A 100 11.66 6.23 -3.80
C ARG A 100 12.83 7.20 -3.77
N TYR A 101 13.99 6.74 -3.30
CA TYR A 101 15.20 7.57 -3.23
C TYR A 101 15.66 8.06 -4.60
N LYS A 102 15.49 7.25 -5.66
CA LYS A 102 15.92 7.60 -7.01
C LYS A 102 14.94 8.49 -7.76
N ASN A 103 13.64 8.31 -7.55
CA ASN A 103 12.64 9.00 -8.35
C ASN A 103 12.14 10.32 -7.74
N ASN A 104 12.53 10.70 -6.51
CA ASN A 104 11.93 11.83 -5.77
C ASN A 104 10.40 11.88 -5.97
N GLY A 105 9.79 10.68 -6.03
CA GLY A 105 8.50 10.53 -6.67
C GLY A 105 7.42 11.19 -5.84
N PHE A 106 6.61 12.00 -6.52
CA PHE A 106 5.32 12.44 -6.02
C PHE A 106 4.54 11.21 -5.52
N ASN A 107 4.23 11.19 -4.23
CA ASN A 107 3.41 10.14 -3.61
C ASN A 107 2.09 10.80 -3.23
N ARG A 108 1.15 10.71 -4.16
CA ARG A 108 -0.10 11.45 -4.09
C ARG A 108 -0.90 11.05 -2.85
N ALA A 109 -0.96 9.75 -2.55
CA ALA A 109 -1.65 9.23 -1.38
C ALA A 109 -1.05 9.74 -0.07
N LEU A 110 0.28 9.76 0.03
CA LEU A 110 0.94 10.27 1.23
C LEU A 110 0.71 11.77 1.43
N GLU A 111 0.85 12.55 0.36
CA GLU A 111 0.69 14.00 0.42
C GLU A 111 -0.73 14.39 0.84
N GLU A 112 -1.74 13.78 0.23
CA GLU A 112 -3.15 14.02 0.57
C GLU A 112 -3.47 13.54 1.99
N TYR A 113 -2.92 12.39 2.42
CA TYR A 113 -3.07 11.90 3.79
C TYR A 113 -2.46 12.83 4.82
N GLN A 114 -1.24 13.32 4.59
CA GLN A 114 -0.59 14.26 5.49
C GLN A 114 -1.32 15.61 5.53
N SER A 115 -1.77 16.09 4.37
CA SER A 115 -2.57 17.32 4.25
C SER A 115 -3.87 17.22 5.04
N THR A 116 -4.62 16.13 4.83
CA THR A 116 -5.90 15.88 5.51
C THR A 116 -5.72 15.75 7.01
N LYS A 117 -4.70 15.00 7.45
CA LYS A 117 -4.38 14.84 8.87
C LYS A 117 -4.06 16.18 9.55
N SER A 118 -3.19 16.99 8.93
CA SER A 118 -2.82 18.32 9.42
C SER A 118 -4.03 19.26 9.50
N LEU A 119 -4.95 19.19 8.53
CA LEU A 119 -6.17 19.99 8.53
C LEU A 119 -7.10 19.62 9.69
N LEU A 120 -7.28 18.32 9.96
CA LEU A 120 -8.11 17.85 11.07
C LEU A 120 -7.50 18.20 12.43
N GLU A 121 -6.18 18.06 12.59
CA GLU A 121 -5.46 18.46 13.79
C GLU A 121 -5.64 19.97 14.08
N ARG A 122 -5.61 20.82 13.05
CA ARG A 122 -5.85 22.26 13.19
C ARG A 122 -7.29 22.60 13.55
N LYS A 123 -8.28 21.91 12.96
CA LYS A 123 -9.69 22.08 13.34
C LYS A 123 -9.88 21.73 14.83
N PHE A 124 -9.33 20.60 15.26
CA PHE A 124 -9.37 20.17 16.64
C PHE A 124 -8.73 21.18 17.61
N ILE A 125 -7.68 21.90 17.22
CA ILE A 125 -7.06 22.92 18.08
C ILE A 125 -7.91 24.19 18.15
N ASN A 126 -8.56 24.59 17.05
CA ASN A 126 -9.36 25.81 17.00
C ASN A 126 -10.75 25.68 17.64
N ASP A 127 -11.24 24.45 17.83
CA ASP A 127 -12.52 24.15 18.47
C ASP A 127 -12.43 24.05 20.02
N TYR A 128 -11.24 24.27 20.60
CA TYR A 128 -10.96 24.31 22.04
C TYR A 128 -10.37 25.66 22.48
#